data_AF-A0A924DR92-F1
#
_entry.id   AF-A0A924DR92-F1
#
_cell.length_a   1.000
_cell.length_b   1.000
_cell.length_c   1.000
_cell.angle_alpha   90.00
_cell.angle_beta   90.00
_cell.angle_gamma   90.00
#
_symmetry.space_group_name_H-M   'P 1'
#
loop_
_entity.id
_entity.type
_entity.pdbx_description
1 polymer ?
#
loop_
_entity_poly.entity_id
_entity_poly.type
_entity_poly.pdbx_seq_one_letter_code
_entity_poly.pdbx_strand_id
1 'polypeptide(L)'
;MSNKKPIETLQENASGFFDKINTKYASQIKCSEGCSKCCYTDISIFKVESERLLAWFNSQSAETKIELQTLWKGTVEKGACTFLYADRCSVYEARPVICRTQGAPLYLASENSLDYCPLNFEQGDPPKEDWLNLERLNTMLSLAAKTSGLDERIRLKKFKAELLAL
;
A
#
# COMPACT_ATOMS: atom_id res chain seq x y z
N MET A 1 19.15 18.10 6.15
CA MET A 1 18.34 17.41 5.11
C MET A 1 18.38 15.93 5.46
N SER A 2 17.26 15.35 5.88
CA SER A 2 17.25 13.95 6.31
C SER A 2 17.56 13.06 5.09
N ASN A 3 18.57 12.19 5.20
CA ASN A 3 18.98 11.27 4.15
C ASN A 3 17.99 10.09 4.10
N LYS A 4 16.78 10.36 3.59
CA LYS A 4 15.69 9.36 3.50
C LYS A 4 16.07 8.25 2.53
N LYS A 5 15.73 7.01 2.89
CA LYS A 5 15.98 5.85 2.02
C LYS A 5 15.12 5.97 0.75
N PRO A 6 15.58 5.48 -0.42
CA PRO A 6 14.80 5.55 -1.67
C PRO A 6 13.36 5.00 -1.54
N ILE A 7 13.16 3.95 -0.75
CA ILE A 7 11.84 3.37 -0.51
C ILE A 7 10.89 4.31 0.26
N GLU A 8 11.42 5.09 1.20
CA GLU A 8 10.64 6.02 2.01
C GLU A 8 10.14 7.16 1.12
N THR A 9 11.05 7.74 0.33
CA THR A 9 10.71 8.76 -0.66
C THR A 9 9.68 8.26 -1.66
N LEU A 10 9.79 7.01 -2.13
CA LEU A 10 8.83 6.43 -3.07
C LEU A 10 7.44 6.28 -2.44
N GLN A 11 7.36 5.80 -1.20
CA GLN A 11 6.09 5.67 -0.47
C GLN A 11 5.45 7.03 -0.15
N GLU A 12 6.26 8.03 0.20
CA GLU A 12 5.79 9.41 0.41
C GLU A 12 5.24 10.00 -0.88
N ASN A 13 5.95 9.84 -2.01
CA ASN A 13 5.48 10.31 -3.31
C ASN A 13 4.20 9.59 -3.76
N ALA A 14 4.10 8.29 -3.53
CA ALA A 14 2.89 7.51 -3.82
C ALA A 14 1.70 8.01 -3.00
N SER A 15 1.90 8.29 -1.71
CA SER A 15 0.86 8.83 -0.83
C SER A 15 0.44 10.24 -1.28
N GLY A 16 1.41 11.13 -1.50
CA GLY A 16 1.12 12.50 -1.91
C GLY A 16 0.44 12.58 -3.29
N PHE A 17 0.78 11.67 -4.21
CA PHE A 17 0.04 11.53 -5.45
C PHE A 17 -1.42 11.13 -5.19
N PHE A 18 -1.64 10.08 -4.40
CA PHE A 18 -2.99 9.62 -4.07
C PHE A 18 -3.80 10.72 -3.38
N ASP A 19 -3.24 11.42 -2.40
CA ASP A 19 -3.91 12.49 -1.66
C ASP A 19 -4.31 13.65 -2.57
N LYS A 20 -3.43 14.03 -3.51
CA LYS A 20 -3.72 15.05 -4.53
C LYS A 20 -4.90 14.62 -5.40
N ILE A 21 -4.90 13.39 -5.88
CA ILE A 21 -5.96 12.83 -6.72
C ILE A 21 -7.28 12.71 -5.94
N ASN A 22 -7.22 12.17 -4.72
CA ASN A 22 -8.37 12.03 -3.83
C ASN A 22 -9.00 13.38 -3.51
N THR A 23 -8.19 14.41 -3.28
CA THR A 23 -8.67 15.78 -3.02
C THR A 23 -9.27 16.40 -4.27
N LYS A 24 -8.57 16.33 -5.42
CA LYS A 24 -9.04 16.90 -6.69
C LYS A 24 -10.35 16.27 -7.16
N TYR A 25 -10.53 14.97 -6.93
CA TYR A 25 -11.67 14.19 -7.39
C TYR A 25 -12.56 13.69 -6.24
N ALA A 26 -12.68 14.47 -5.16
CA ALA A 26 -13.41 14.06 -3.96
C ALA A 26 -14.87 13.66 -4.21
N SER A 27 -15.53 14.20 -5.24
CA SER A 27 -16.89 13.81 -5.65
C SER A 27 -16.95 12.51 -6.47
N GLN A 28 -15.83 12.09 -7.05
CA GLN A 28 -15.72 10.95 -7.95
C GLN A 28 -14.92 9.78 -7.37
N ILE A 29 -14.24 9.97 -6.22
CA ILE A 29 -13.52 8.92 -5.51
C ILE A 29 -14.26 8.55 -4.24
N LYS A 30 -14.49 7.25 -4.04
CA LYS A 30 -15.17 6.70 -2.84
C LYS A 30 -14.18 6.20 -1.79
N CYS A 31 -12.88 6.23 -2.09
CA CYS A 31 -11.85 5.74 -1.18
C CYS A 31 -11.79 6.60 0.08
N SER A 32 -11.88 5.95 1.23
CA SER A 32 -11.81 6.55 2.56
C SER A 32 -11.34 5.48 3.56
N GLU A 33 -11.00 5.87 4.78
CA GLU A 33 -10.80 4.90 5.85
C GLU A 33 -12.07 4.05 6.02
N GLY A 34 -11.90 2.71 6.04
CA GLY A 34 -13.03 1.77 6.03
C GLY A 34 -13.45 1.27 4.64
N CYS A 35 -12.88 1.81 3.55
CA CYS A 35 -13.03 1.20 2.23
C CYS A 35 -12.05 0.03 2.07
N SER A 36 -12.56 -1.19 1.96
CA SER A 36 -11.76 -2.43 1.98
C SER A 36 -11.74 -3.20 0.66
N LYS A 37 -12.41 -2.72 -0.40
CA LYS A 37 -12.56 -3.46 -1.68
C LYS A 37 -11.23 -3.90 -2.29
N CYS A 38 -10.19 -3.09 -2.15
CA CYS A 38 -8.85 -3.43 -2.63
C CYS A 38 -8.01 -4.26 -1.68
N CYS A 39 -8.46 -4.45 -0.44
CA CYS A 39 -7.80 -5.26 0.58
C CYS A 39 -8.20 -6.74 0.52
N TYR A 40 -9.03 -7.17 -0.43
CA TYR A 40 -9.33 -8.57 -0.69
C TYR A 40 -8.35 -9.19 -1.69
N THR A 41 -7.08 -9.23 -1.30
CA THR A 41 -6.00 -9.77 -2.13
C THR A 41 -4.86 -10.33 -1.29
N ASP A 42 -4.21 -11.36 -1.81
CA ASP A 42 -2.95 -11.87 -1.27
C ASP A 42 -1.77 -11.29 -2.04
N ILE A 43 -1.15 -10.25 -1.49
CA ILE A 43 -0.03 -9.54 -2.14
C ILE A 43 1.33 -9.97 -1.57
N SER A 44 2.32 -9.95 -2.46
CA SER A 44 3.73 -9.98 -2.09
C SER A 44 4.37 -8.62 -2.34
N ILE A 45 5.27 -8.26 -1.43
CA ILE A 45 5.99 -6.99 -1.41
C ILE A 45 7.49 -7.27 -1.44
N PHE A 46 8.31 -6.27 -1.77
CA PHE A 46 9.76 -6.42 -1.60
C PHE A 46 10.14 -6.45 -0.12
N LYS A 47 11.23 -7.15 0.23
CA LYS A 47 11.71 -7.21 1.60
C LYS A 47 11.97 -5.81 2.17
N VAL A 48 12.48 -4.89 1.35
CA VAL A 48 12.65 -3.48 1.75
C VAL A 48 11.37 -2.82 2.27
N GLU A 49 10.20 -3.18 1.73
CA GLU A 49 8.90 -2.67 2.19
C GLU A 49 8.50 -3.32 3.52
N SER A 50 8.82 -4.61 3.70
CA SER A 50 8.58 -5.32 4.96
C SER A 50 9.43 -4.78 6.10
N GLU A 51 10.70 -4.42 5.84
CA GLU A 51 11.59 -3.80 6.83
C GLU A 51 11.06 -2.42 7.25
N ARG A 52 10.46 -1.67 6.33
CA ARG A 52 9.81 -0.41 6.69
C ARG A 52 8.57 -0.63 7.56
N LEU A 53 7.76 -1.66 7.27
CA LEU A 53 6.63 -2.02 8.11
C LEU A 53 7.08 -2.48 9.50
N LEU A 54 8.16 -3.27 9.58
CA LEU A 54 8.79 -3.66 10.83
C LEU A 54 9.29 -2.44 11.61
N ALA A 55 9.96 -1.50 10.95
CA ALA A 55 10.42 -0.27 11.58
C ALA A 55 9.25 0.56 12.16
N TRP A 56 8.15 0.67 11.41
CA TRP A 56 6.92 1.29 11.92
C TRP A 56 6.33 0.54 13.11
N PHE A 57 6.25 -0.79 13.04
CA PHE A 57 5.76 -1.60 14.15
C PHE A 57 6.62 -1.39 15.40
N ASN A 58 7.94 -1.39 15.24
CA ASN A 58 8.90 -1.15 16.31
C ASN A 58 8.83 0.26 16.89
N SER A 59 8.38 1.26 16.12
CA SER A 59 8.19 2.63 16.61
C SER A 59 6.88 2.83 17.38
N GLN A 60 5.96 1.86 17.39
CA GLN A 60 4.74 1.93 18.18
C GLN A 60 5.03 1.75 19.68
N SER A 61 4.12 2.23 20.53
CA SER A 61 4.19 1.99 21.98
C SER A 61 4.04 0.50 22.30
N ALA A 62 4.44 0.11 23.52
CA ALA A 62 4.30 -1.27 23.97
C ALA A 62 2.83 -1.71 23.96
N GLU A 63 1.93 -0.82 24.38
CA GLU A 63 0.48 -1.04 24.42
C GLU A 63 -0.06 -1.29 23.00
N THR A 64 0.26 -0.42 22.05
CA THR A 64 -0.17 -0.58 20.65
C THR A 64 0.39 -1.85 20.01
N LYS A 65 1.62 -2.24 20.32
CA LYS A 65 2.19 -3.51 19.83
C LYS A 65 1.40 -4.71 20.33
N ILE A 66 1.05 -4.75 21.62
CA ILE A 66 0.26 -5.82 22.23
C ILE A 66 -1.14 -5.86 21.60
N GLU A 67 -1.78 -4.72 21.40
CA GLU A 67 -3.09 -4.61 20.75
C GLU A 67 -3.05 -5.16 19.32
N LEU A 68 -2.07 -4.72 18.51
CA LEU A 68 -1.88 -5.19 17.14
C LEU A 68 -1.61 -6.69 17.08
N GLN A 69 -0.70 -7.22 17.91
CA GLN A 69 -0.40 -8.65 17.95
C GLN A 69 -1.61 -9.48 18.41
N THR A 70 -2.39 -8.98 19.36
CA THR A 70 -3.64 -9.63 19.81
C THR A 70 -4.66 -9.67 18.67
N LEU A 71 -4.86 -8.54 17.98
CA LEU A 71 -5.71 -8.46 16.79
C LEU A 71 -5.24 -9.45 15.70
N TRP A 72 -3.92 -9.53 15.48
CA TRP A 72 -3.30 -10.36 14.46
C TRP A 72 -3.40 -11.87 14.72
N LYS A 73 -3.63 -12.29 15.96
CA LYS A 73 -3.95 -13.70 16.26
C LYS A 73 -5.36 -14.09 15.79
N GLY A 74 -6.22 -13.11 15.53
CA GLY A 74 -7.54 -13.33 14.95
C GLY A 74 -7.50 -13.84 13.52
N THR A 75 -8.63 -14.38 13.07
CA THR A 75 -8.85 -14.79 11.68
C THR A 75 -9.32 -13.60 10.85
N VAL A 76 -8.91 -13.58 9.58
CA VAL A 76 -9.44 -12.65 8.57
C VAL A 76 -10.33 -13.43 7.62
N GLU A 77 -11.24 -12.73 6.93
CA GLU A 77 -12.09 -13.35 5.92
C GLU A 77 -11.27 -14.01 4.81
N LYS A 78 -11.83 -15.06 4.20
CA LYS A 78 -11.16 -15.76 3.11
C LYS A 78 -10.95 -14.80 1.93
N GLY A 79 -9.69 -14.66 1.51
CA GLY A 79 -9.31 -13.75 0.43
C GLY A 79 -8.94 -12.34 0.89
N ALA A 80 -9.22 -11.98 2.15
CA ALA A 80 -8.78 -10.72 2.72
C ALA A 80 -7.26 -10.67 2.95
N CYS A 81 -6.72 -9.46 2.91
CA CYS A 81 -5.37 -9.14 3.35
C CYS A 81 -5.23 -9.51 4.82
N THR A 82 -4.05 -10.02 5.19
CA THR A 82 -3.78 -10.52 6.53
C THR A 82 -3.79 -9.43 7.63
N PHE A 83 -3.78 -8.16 7.22
CA PHE A 83 -3.85 -6.98 8.08
C PHE A 83 -5.22 -6.24 7.99
N LEU A 84 -6.23 -6.84 7.37
CA LEU A 84 -7.58 -6.25 7.29
C LEU A 84 -8.47 -6.79 8.42
N TYR A 85 -8.97 -5.90 9.29
CA TYR A 85 -9.89 -6.24 10.38
C TYR A 85 -11.01 -5.21 10.44
N ALA A 86 -12.26 -5.69 10.43
CA ALA A 86 -13.45 -4.82 10.45
C ALA A 86 -13.35 -3.68 9.41
N ASP A 87 -13.00 -4.05 8.17
CA ASP A 87 -12.76 -3.14 7.03
C ASP A 87 -11.67 -2.08 7.22
N ARG A 88 -10.86 -2.17 8.28
CA ARG A 88 -9.72 -1.28 8.54
C ARG A 88 -8.39 -2.01 8.40
N CYS A 89 -7.42 -1.35 7.77
CA CYS A 89 -6.07 -1.84 7.68
C CYS A 89 -5.33 -1.55 9.00
N SER A 90 -4.94 -2.58 9.74
CA SER A 90 -4.21 -2.43 11.00
C SER A 90 -2.79 -1.89 10.84
N VAL A 91 -2.29 -1.76 9.61
CA VAL A 91 -0.96 -1.24 9.27
C VAL A 91 -1.06 -0.04 8.31
N TYR A 92 -2.17 0.71 8.37
CA TYR A 92 -2.51 1.77 7.41
C TYR A 92 -1.36 2.76 7.13
N GLU A 93 -0.69 3.21 8.19
CA GLU A 93 0.44 4.15 8.13
C GLU A 93 1.70 3.56 7.49
N ALA A 94 1.88 2.24 7.60
CA ALA A 94 3.01 1.50 7.06
C ALA A 94 2.71 0.76 5.76
N ARG A 95 1.58 1.06 5.12
CA ARG A 95 1.14 0.39 3.90
C ARG A 95 2.25 0.39 2.82
N PRO A 96 2.46 -0.75 2.13
CA PRO A 96 3.36 -0.86 0.97
C PRO A 96 2.98 0.10 -0.17
N VAL A 97 3.86 0.28 -1.15
CA VAL A 97 3.65 1.20 -2.30
C VAL A 97 2.37 0.83 -3.05
N ILE A 98 2.19 -0.46 -3.36
CA ILE A 98 1.00 -0.93 -4.09
C ILE A 98 -0.31 -0.54 -3.39
N CYS A 99 -0.35 -0.60 -2.05
CA CYS A 99 -1.52 -0.25 -1.26
C CYS A 99 -1.80 1.26 -1.21
N ARG A 100 -0.79 2.11 -1.48
CA ARG A 100 -0.91 3.58 -1.45
C ARG A 100 -1.43 4.15 -2.76
N THR A 101 -1.23 3.45 -3.86
CA THR A 101 -1.66 3.90 -5.19
C THR A 101 -2.96 3.25 -5.64
N GLN A 102 -3.39 2.20 -4.93
CA GLN A 102 -4.59 1.45 -5.25
C GLN A 102 -5.85 2.33 -5.23
N GLY A 103 -6.60 2.30 -6.33
CA GLY A 103 -7.81 3.10 -6.52
C GLY A 103 -7.58 4.46 -7.18
N ALA A 104 -6.33 4.92 -7.30
CA ALA A 104 -6.01 6.04 -8.18
C ALA A 104 -6.06 5.60 -9.66
N PRO A 105 -6.07 6.55 -10.62
CA PRO A 105 -5.97 6.26 -12.05
C PRO A 105 -4.57 5.69 -12.39
N LEU A 106 -4.47 4.38 -12.55
CA LEU A 106 -3.26 3.65 -12.86
C LEU A 106 -3.19 3.40 -14.37
N TYR A 107 -2.22 4.03 -15.04
CA TYR A 107 -1.96 3.82 -16.45
C TYR A 107 -1.05 2.60 -16.67
N LEU A 108 -1.57 1.64 -17.42
CA LEU A 108 -0.92 0.40 -17.85
C LEU A 108 -0.33 0.62 -19.25
N ALA A 109 0.95 0.99 -19.32
CA ALA A 109 1.55 1.45 -20.58
C ALA A 109 1.63 0.35 -21.65
N SER A 110 1.87 -0.89 -21.25
CA SER A 110 1.90 -2.09 -22.11
C SER A 110 0.55 -2.41 -22.75
N GLU A 111 -0.55 -2.11 -22.06
CA GLU A 111 -1.92 -2.32 -22.56
C GLU A 111 -2.52 -1.04 -23.16
N ASN A 112 -1.84 0.10 -22.99
CA ASN A 112 -2.36 1.43 -23.29
C ASN A 112 -3.78 1.63 -22.69
N SER A 113 -3.97 1.18 -21.46
CA SER A 113 -5.25 1.18 -20.75
C SER A 113 -5.14 1.91 -19.41
N LEU A 114 -6.28 2.34 -18.89
CA LEU A 114 -6.41 2.98 -17.58
C LEU A 114 -7.20 2.05 -16.67
N ASP A 115 -6.66 1.78 -15.48
CA ASP A 115 -7.33 1.02 -14.42
C ASP A 115 -7.51 1.89 -13.17
N TYR A 116 -8.61 1.69 -12.46
CA TYR A 116 -8.90 2.32 -11.17
C TYR A 116 -9.98 1.53 -10.44
N CYS A 117 -10.22 1.89 -9.17
CA CYS A 117 -11.28 1.23 -8.40
C CYS A 117 -12.62 1.37 -9.13
N PRO A 118 -13.40 0.29 -9.35
CA PRO A 118 -14.68 0.34 -10.05
C PRO A 118 -15.78 1.13 -9.30
N LEU A 119 -15.47 1.68 -8.13
CA LEU A 119 -16.34 2.62 -7.39
C LEU A 119 -16.00 4.08 -7.71
N ASN A 120 -14.89 4.34 -8.39
CA ASN A 120 -14.41 5.67 -8.71
C ASN A 120 -14.75 6.01 -10.17
N PHE A 121 -14.79 7.31 -10.50
CA PHE A 121 -14.88 7.83 -11.87
C PHE A 121 -16.06 7.29 -12.69
N GLU A 122 -17.21 7.04 -12.04
CA GLU A 122 -18.45 6.59 -12.71
C GLU A 122 -18.94 7.55 -13.82
N GLN A 123 -18.45 8.78 -13.83
CA GLN A 123 -18.81 9.84 -14.78
C GLN A 123 -17.81 10.01 -15.93
N GLY A 124 -16.77 9.16 -15.99
CA GLY A 124 -15.75 9.18 -17.04
C GLY A 124 -14.32 9.31 -16.52
N ASP A 125 -13.36 8.96 -17.37
CA ASP A 125 -11.95 8.93 -17.01
C ASP A 125 -11.41 10.34 -16.69
N PRO A 126 -10.52 10.45 -15.69
CA PRO A 126 -9.78 11.69 -15.45
C PRO A 126 -8.82 11.98 -16.63
N PRO A 127 -8.39 13.23 -16.80
CA PRO A 127 -7.45 13.61 -17.85
C PRO A 127 -6.05 13.03 -17.61
N LYS A 128 -5.28 12.87 -18.70
CA LYS A 128 -4.03 12.10 -18.71
C LYS A 128 -2.96 12.59 -17.74
N GLU A 129 -2.93 13.89 -17.42
CA GLU A 129 -2.01 14.49 -16.46
C GLU A 129 -2.17 13.96 -15.03
N ASP A 130 -3.31 13.34 -14.74
CA ASP A 130 -3.62 12.75 -13.43
C ASP A 130 -3.45 11.23 -13.42
N TRP A 131 -2.89 10.65 -14.48
CA TRP A 131 -2.63 9.21 -14.55
C TRP A 131 -1.27 8.86 -13.95
N LEU A 132 -1.25 7.87 -13.06
CA LEU A 132 -0.02 7.30 -12.53
C LEU A 132 0.46 6.16 -13.42
N ASN A 133 1.59 6.33 -14.09
CA ASN A 133 2.20 5.24 -14.86
C ASN A 133 2.70 4.12 -13.93
N LEU A 134 1.99 2.99 -13.94
CA LEU A 134 2.23 1.87 -13.03
C LEU A 134 3.55 1.15 -13.32
N GLU A 135 3.94 1.02 -14.58
CA GLU A 135 5.21 0.39 -14.97
C GLU A 135 6.41 1.22 -14.51
N ARG A 136 6.33 2.54 -14.63
CA ARG A 136 7.33 3.46 -14.10
C ARG A 136 7.41 3.34 -12.57
N LEU A 137 6.28 3.30 -11.88
CA LEU A 137 6.25 3.12 -10.42
C LEU A 137 6.91 1.79 -10.00
N ASN A 138 6.54 0.69 -10.66
CA ASN A 138 7.10 -0.64 -10.40
C ASN A 138 8.61 -0.70 -10.69
N THR A 139 9.07 -0.02 -11.74
CA THR A 139 10.49 0.10 -12.06
C THR A 139 11.25 0.84 -10.95
N MET A 140 10.71 1.97 -10.49
CA MET A 140 11.30 2.73 -9.38
C MET A 140 11.33 1.93 -8.08
N LEU A 141 10.26 1.18 -7.78
CA LEU A 141 10.20 0.31 -6.62
C LEU A 141 11.25 -0.81 -6.69
N SER A 142 11.39 -1.46 -7.85
CA SER A 142 12.41 -2.49 -8.06
C SER A 142 13.83 -1.92 -7.89
N LEU A 143 14.10 -0.72 -8.40
CA LEU A 143 15.39 -0.07 -8.23
C LEU A 143 15.67 0.29 -6.77
N ALA A 144 14.68 0.83 -6.05
CA ALA A 144 14.79 1.13 -4.62
C ALA A 144 15.09 -0.13 -3.79
N ALA A 145 14.47 -1.26 -4.13
CA ALA A 145 14.73 -2.54 -3.48
C ALA A 145 16.15 -3.06 -3.76
N LYS A 146 16.58 -3.06 -5.03
CA LYS A 146 17.93 -3.50 -5.46
C LYS A 146 19.03 -2.67 -4.83
N THR A 147 18.89 -1.34 -4.82
CA THR A 147 19.87 -0.43 -4.20
C THR A 147 19.99 -0.61 -2.69
N SER A 148 18.95 -1.17 -2.05
CA SER A 148 18.97 -1.52 -0.63
C SER A 148 19.47 -2.93 -0.34
N GLY A 149 19.72 -3.75 -1.37
CA GLY A 149 20.07 -5.17 -1.23
C GLY A 149 18.95 -6.06 -0.67
N LEU A 150 17.69 -5.62 -0.79
CA LEU A 150 16.50 -6.25 -0.19
C LEU A 150 15.39 -6.41 -1.26
N ASP A 151 15.75 -6.98 -2.40
CA ASP A 151 14.90 -7.15 -3.59
C ASP A 151 14.23 -8.53 -3.70
N GLU A 152 14.41 -9.40 -2.72
CA GLU A 152 13.59 -10.58 -2.58
C GLU A 152 12.13 -10.22 -2.21
N ARG A 153 11.18 -11.07 -2.62
CA ARG A 153 9.76 -10.85 -2.34
C ARG A 153 9.27 -11.69 -1.17
N ILE A 154 8.45 -11.09 -0.33
CA ILE A 154 7.79 -11.75 0.81
C ILE A 154 6.27 -11.55 0.72
N ARG A 155 5.51 -12.62 0.98
CA ARG A 155 4.05 -12.55 1.11
C ARG A 155 3.68 -11.89 2.43
N LEU A 156 2.70 -11.00 2.45
CA LEU A 156 2.27 -10.34 3.70
C LEU A 156 1.84 -11.35 4.78
N LYS A 157 1.19 -12.46 4.39
CA LYS A 157 0.83 -13.55 5.34
C LYS A 157 2.04 -14.15 6.04
N LYS A 158 3.13 -14.39 5.30
CA LYS A 158 4.39 -14.89 5.87
C LYS A 158 4.99 -13.84 6.80
N PHE A 159 5.03 -12.59 6.36
CA PHE A 159 5.58 -11.50 7.15
C PHE A 159 4.80 -11.23 8.45
N LYS A 160 3.47 -11.36 8.44
CA LYS A 160 2.65 -11.29 9.67
C LYS A 160 3.07 -12.35 10.69
N ALA A 161 3.41 -13.56 10.25
CA ALA A 161 3.90 -14.60 11.16
C ALA A 161 5.24 -14.22 11.80
N GLU A 162 6.12 -13.53 11.06
CA GLU A 162 7.38 -12.98 11.60
C GLU A 162 7.11 -11.91 12.66
N LEU A 163 6.15 -11.01 12.43
CA LEU A 163 5.75 -9.97 13.41
C LEU A 163 5.10 -10.54 14.69
N LEU A 164 4.40 -11.68 14.58
CA LEU A 164 3.80 -12.36 15.73
C LEU A 164 4.82 -13.10 16.61
N ALA A 165 6.04 -13.30 16.11
CA ALA A 165 7.12 -13.98 16.83
C ALA A 165 8.08 -13.00 17.58
N LEU A 166 7.86 -11.69 17.45
CA LEU A 166 8.58 -10.62 18.15
C LEU A 166 7.98 -10.38 19.55
#